data_AF-A0A5C3QMV8-F1
#
_entry.id   AF-A0A5C3QMV8-F1
#
_cell.length_a   1.000
_cell.length_b   1.000
_cell.length_c   1.000
_cell.angle_alpha   90.00
_cell.angle_beta   90.00
_cell.angle_gamma   90.00
#
_symmetry.space_group_name_H-M   'P 1'
#
loop_
_entity.id
_entity.type
_entity.pdbx_description
1 polymer ?
#
loop_
_entity_poly.entity_id
_entity_poly.type
_entity_poly.pdbx_seq_one_letter_code
_entity_poly.pdbx_strand_id
1 'polypeptide(L)'
;MALPIFTIRFFLYVALLIFSLVLFGLTAARIHYTTHLPFGDPLNGGVDFYDPVAAELLFTSLVTSFFAIFMLLTLHKRWEHGFASTLLFEVIILAVLWLFWVAGAGVASSIWHDVRHCHIYQACRVLSALLAFAWLGWITLTALIIFTTFFIFANKAAHEPSHGRWDPNDRSMAFSFRGSRPVSRA
;
A
#
# COMPACT_ATOMS: atom_id res chain seq x y z
N MET A 1 -10.91 -11.24 22.78
CA MET A 1 -11.56 -11.05 21.46
C MET A 1 -10.55 -10.52 20.42
N ALA A 2 -9.35 -11.10 20.32
CA ALA A 2 -8.28 -10.62 19.43
C ALA A 2 -8.24 -11.30 18.04
N LEU A 3 -9.00 -12.39 17.87
CA LEU A 3 -9.11 -13.12 16.60
C LEU A 3 -9.71 -12.32 15.42
N PRO A 4 -10.76 -11.48 15.56
CA PRO A 4 -11.37 -10.85 14.39
C PRO A 4 -10.45 -9.82 13.73
N ILE A 5 -9.61 -9.10 14.50
CA ILE A 5 -8.79 -8.03 13.94
C ILE A 5 -7.65 -8.54 13.07
N PHE A 6 -7.03 -9.66 13.45
CA PHE A 6 -6.02 -10.32 12.63
C PHE A 6 -6.62 -10.80 11.30
N THR A 7 -7.80 -11.42 11.36
CA THR A 7 -8.52 -11.89 10.17
C THR A 7 -8.89 -10.73 9.24
N ILE A 8 -9.42 -9.62 9.79
CA ILE A 8 -9.74 -8.42 9.00
C ILE A 8 -8.48 -7.85 8.33
N ARG A 9 -7.37 -7.71 9.09
CA ARG A 9 -6.10 -7.22 8.53
C ARG A 9 -5.58 -8.13 7.43
N PHE A 10 -5.63 -9.44 7.62
CA PHE A 10 -5.24 -10.41 6.61
C PHE A 10 -6.04 -10.23 5.31
N PHE A 11 -7.37 -10.15 5.39
CA PHE A 11 -8.22 -9.92 4.22
C PHE A 11 -7.97 -8.56 3.56
N LEU A 12 -7.75 -7.51 4.34
CA LEU A 12 -7.42 -6.19 3.80
C LEU A 12 -6.09 -6.20 3.04
N TYR A 13 -5.07 -6.91 3.53
CA TYR A 13 -3.80 -7.06 2.82
C TYR A 13 -3.93 -7.89 1.54
N VAL A 14 -4.74 -8.95 1.55
CA VAL A 14 -5.05 -9.72 0.33
C VAL A 14 -5.77 -8.86 -0.69
N ALA A 15 -6.78 -8.08 -0.27
CA ALA A 15 -7.49 -7.17 -1.14
C ALA A 15 -6.56 -6.08 -1.72
N LEU A 16 -5.71 -5.48 -0.88
CA LEU A 16 -4.73 -4.49 -1.30
C LEU A 16 -3.75 -5.07 -2.34
N LEU A 17 -3.29 -6.31 -2.16
CA LEU A 17 -2.41 -6.99 -3.11
C LEU A 17 -3.11 -7.23 -4.45
N ILE A 18 -4.37 -7.65 -4.45
CA ILE A 18 -5.14 -7.83 -5.69
C ILE A 18 -5.30 -6.48 -6.41
N PHE A 19 -5.68 -5.43 -5.68
CA PHE A 19 -5.86 -4.10 -6.26
C PHE A 19 -4.54 -3.53 -6.80
N SER A 20 -3.42 -3.74 -6.10
CA SER A 20 -2.11 -3.29 -6.56
C SER A 20 -1.65 -4.05 -7.80
N LEU A 21 -1.85 -5.37 -7.89
CA LEU A 21 -1.50 -6.16 -9.07
C LEU A 21 -2.35 -5.78 -10.29
N VAL A 22 -3.65 -5.54 -10.09
CA VAL A 22 -4.52 -5.06 -11.17
C VAL A 22 -4.09 -3.68 -11.64
N LEU A 23 -3.80 -2.75 -10.71
CA LEU A 23 -3.33 -1.42 -11.06
C LEU A 23 -1.98 -1.46 -11.79
N PHE A 24 -1.06 -2.33 -11.37
CA PHE A 24 0.22 -2.55 -12.02
C PHE A 24 0.05 -3.02 -13.48
N GLY A 25 -0.82 -4.00 -13.73
CA GLY A 25 -1.10 -4.48 -15.08
C GLY A 25 -1.74 -3.41 -15.97
N LEU A 26 -2.71 -2.65 -15.44
CA LEU A 26 -3.39 -1.59 -16.17
C LEU A 26 -2.47 -0.40 -16.47
N THR A 27 -1.58 -0.02 -15.55
CA THR A 27 -0.63 1.09 -15.74
C THR A 27 0.45 0.71 -16.75
N ALA A 28 0.96 -0.52 -16.69
CA ALA A 28 1.88 -1.04 -17.70
C ALA A 28 1.25 -1.06 -19.09
N ALA A 29 -0.01 -1.53 -19.20
CA ALA A 29 -0.74 -1.50 -20.47
C ALA A 29 -0.96 -0.08 -21.00
N ARG A 30 -1.23 0.88 -20.10
CA ARG A 30 -1.39 2.30 -20.47
C ARG A 30 -0.08 2.88 -21.01
N ILE A 31 1.04 2.68 -20.32
CA ILE A 31 2.36 3.19 -20.76
C ILE A 31 2.75 2.56 -22.10
N HIS A 32 2.53 1.26 -22.28
CA HIS A 32 2.77 0.59 -23.55
C HIS A 32 1.95 1.21 -24.68
N TYR A 33 0.68 1.50 -24.42
CA TYR A 33 -0.20 2.14 -25.40
C TYR A 33 0.18 3.61 -25.70
N THR A 34 0.59 4.41 -24.71
CA THR A 34 0.97 5.81 -24.96
C THR A 34 2.33 5.96 -25.65
N THR A 35 3.18 4.94 -25.58
CA THR A 35 4.49 4.91 -26.25
C THR A 35 4.47 4.24 -27.62
N HIS A 36 3.38 3.56 -27.97
CA HIS A 36 3.20 2.85 -29.24
C HIS A 36 1.77 3.09 -29.76
N LEU A 37 1.43 4.33 -30.09
CA LEU A 37 0.11 4.66 -30.59
C LEU A 37 -0.11 3.98 -31.96
N PRO A 38 -1.27 3.33 -32.16
CA PRO A 38 -1.63 2.81 -33.46
C PRO A 38 -1.89 3.97 -34.44
N PHE A 39 -1.51 3.77 -35.70
CA PHE A 39 -1.65 4.78 -36.75
C PHE A 39 -3.13 5.19 -36.93
N GLY A 40 -3.41 6.49 -36.87
CA GLY A 40 -4.76 7.04 -37.00
C GLY A 40 -5.53 7.26 -35.69
N ASP A 41 -4.91 7.01 -34.54
CA ASP A 41 -5.48 7.39 -33.24
C ASP A 41 -5.40 8.92 -33.05
N PRO A 42 -6.51 9.62 -32.76
CA PRO A 42 -6.50 11.07 -32.53
C PRO A 42 -5.83 11.48 -31.21
N LEU A 43 -5.51 10.52 -30.32
CA LEU A 43 -4.87 10.80 -29.04
C LEU A 43 -3.51 11.49 -29.25
N ASN A 44 -3.31 12.65 -28.61
CA ASN A 44 -2.11 13.49 -28.74
C ASN A 44 -1.71 13.78 -30.21
N GLY A 45 -2.69 13.90 -31.12
CA GLY A 45 -2.43 14.11 -32.53
C GLY A 45 -1.71 12.94 -33.22
N GLY A 46 -1.81 11.72 -32.66
CA GLY A 46 -1.15 10.53 -33.17
C GLY A 46 0.34 10.44 -32.86
N VAL A 47 0.84 11.26 -31.92
CA VAL A 47 2.25 11.29 -31.52
C VAL A 47 2.41 10.58 -30.18
N ASP A 48 3.38 9.66 -30.12
CA ASP A 48 3.77 8.96 -28.89
C ASP A 48 4.17 9.93 -27.79
N PHE A 49 3.69 9.67 -26.56
CA PHE A 49 4.01 10.48 -25.39
C PHE A 49 4.14 9.64 -24.13
N TYR A 50 4.91 10.15 -23.19
CA TYR A 50 5.10 9.52 -21.89
C TYR A 50 4.15 10.14 -20.85
N ASP A 51 3.36 9.31 -20.18
CA ASP A 51 2.47 9.73 -19.11
C ASP A 51 3.16 9.56 -17.74
N PRO A 52 3.65 10.64 -17.11
CA PRO A 52 4.39 10.54 -15.86
C PRO A 52 3.50 10.07 -14.69
N VAL A 53 2.19 10.29 -14.76
CA VAL A 53 1.26 9.89 -13.71
C VAL A 53 1.06 8.38 -13.74
N ALA A 54 0.95 7.80 -14.94
CA ALA A 54 0.90 6.36 -15.10
C ALA A 54 2.17 5.67 -14.56
N ALA A 55 3.34 6.31 -14.73
CA ALA A 55 4.61 5.81 -14.21
C ALA A 55 4.70 5.86 -12.67
N GLU A 56 4.21 6.93 -12.06
CA GLU A 56 4.11 7.06 -10.60
C GLU A 56 3.21 5.96 -10.02
N LEU A 57 2.02 5.77 -10.59
CA LEU A 57 1.09 4.72 -10.15
C LEU A 57 1.66 3.30 -10.35
N LEU A 58 2.46 3.08 -11.41
CA LEU A 58 3.16 1.83 -11.64
C LEU A 58 4.20 1.58 -10.53
N PHE A 59 5.02 2.58 -10.21
CA PHE A 59 5.99 2.46 -9.13
C PHE A 59 5.31 2.19 -7.78
N THR A 60 4.28 2.98 -7.47
CA THR A 60 3.52 2.89 -6.22
C THR A 60 2.82 1.54 -6.07
N SER A 61 2.22 1.01 -7.13
CA SER A 61 1.61 -0.32 -7.12
C SER A 61 2.63 -1.46 -6.96
N LEU A 62 3.83 -1.33 -7.55
CA LEU A 62 4.91 -2.31 -7.39
C LEU A 62 5.44 -2.35 -5.96
N VAL A 63 5.74 -1.19 -5.37
CA VAL A 63 6.19 -1.09 -3.97
C VAL A 63 5.11 -1.59 -3.01
N THR A 64 3.85 -1.24 -3.26
CA THR A 64 2.71 -1.72 -2.46
C THR A 64 2.55 -3.23 -2.54
N SER A 65 2.71 -3.83 -3.73
CA SER A 65 2.62 -5.27 -3.92
C SER A 65 3.71 -6.00 -3.13
N PHE A 66 4.96 -5.51 -3.21
CA PHE A 66 6.07 -6.08 -2.45
C PHE A 66 5.83 -5.99 -0.93
N PHE A 67 5.39 -4.83 -0.45
CA PHE A 67 5.07 -4.64 0.96
C PHE A 67 3.90 -5.50 1.43
N ALA A 68 2.83 -5.61 0.63
CA ALA A 68 1.67 -6.46 0.96
C ALA A 68 2.06 -7.94 1.04
N ILE A 69 2.91 -8.43 0.13
CA ILE A 69 3.45 -9.80 0.19
C ILE A 69 4.29 -9.98 1.45
N PHE A 70 5.19 -9.05 1.76
CA PHE A 70 6.01 -9.08 2.97
C PHE A 70 5.15 -9.16 4.24
N MET A 71 4.09 -8.33 4.33
CA MET A 71 3.17 -8.35 5.46
C MET A 71 2.37 -9.66 5.53
N LEU A 72 1.83 -10.16 4.41
CA LEU A 72 1.12 -11.44 4.37
C LEU A 72 2.02 -12.60 4.82
N LEU A 73 3.28 -12.62 4.41
CA LEU A 73 4.26 -13.61 4.87
C LEU A 73 4.55 -13.47 6.36
N THR A 74 4.68 -12.24 6.86
CA THR A 74 4.90 -11.96 8.28
C THR A 74 3.72 -12.43 9.14
N LEU A 75 2.49 -12.17 8.69
CA LEU A 75 1.26 -12.60 9.35
C LEU A 75 1.08 -14.13 9.27
N HIS A 76 1.36 -14.75 8.12
CA HIS A 76 1.14 -16.18 7.90
C HIS A 76 2.20 -17.06 8.55
N LYS A 77 3.48 -16.77 8.31
CA LYS A 77 4.61 -17.55 8.84
C LYS A 77 5.03 -17.14 10.25
N ARG A 78 4.46 -16.06 10.81
CA ARG A 78 4.85 -15.50 12.12
C ARG A 78 6.35 -15.23 12.19
N TRP A 79 6.88 -14.56 11.18
CA TRP A 79 8.30 -14.24 11.13
C TRP A 79 8.63 -13.07 12.07
N GLU A 80 9.40 -13.37 13.11
CA GLU A 80 9.92 -12.39 14.07
C GLU A 80 11.28 -11.87 13.58
N HIS A 81 11.25 -10.88 12.68
CA HIS A 81 12.45 -10.11 12.35
C HIS A 81 12.42 -8.78 13.13
N GLY A 82 12.98 -8.79 14.35
CA GLY A 82 13.27 -7.62 15.19
C GLY A 82 12.48 -6.35 14.88
N PHE A 83 13.18 -5.30 14.44
CA PHE A 83 12.62 -3.95 14.25
C PHE A 83 11.63 -3.83 13.06
N ALA A 84 11.80 -4.67 12.03
CA ALA A 84 11.01 -4.62 10.79
C ALA A 84 9.60 -5.23 10.91
N SER A 85 9.32 -5.94 12.01
CA SER A 85 8.00 -6.54 12.28
C SER A 85 7.19 -5.75 13.33
N THR A 86 7.60 -4.53 13.68
CA THR A 86 6.89 -3.71 14.67
C THR A 86 5.64 -3.04 14.08
N LEU A 87 4.58 -2.91 14.88
CA LEU A 87 3.34 -2.25 14.46
C LEU A 87 3.55 -0.78 14.07
N LEU A 88 4.48 -0.08 14.73
CA LEU A 88 4.80 1.31 14.38
C LEU A 88 5.45 1.40 13.00
N PHE A 89 6.37 0.48 12.66
CA PHE A 89 6.99 0.44 11.34
C PHE A 89 5.95 0.16 10.23
N GLU A 90 5.01 -0.75 10.50
CA GLU A 90 3.88 -1.01 9.60
C GLU A 90 3.06 0.28 9.34
N VAL A 91 2.71 1.03 10.38
CA VAL A 91 1.96 2.29 10.23
C VAL A 91 2.76 3.34 9.46
N ILE A 92 4.06 3.47 9.72
CA ILE A 92 4.92 4.41 8.99
C ILE A 92 4.93 4.09 7.49
N ILE A 93 5.18 2.83 7.12
CA ILE A 93 5.19 2.46 5.70
C ILE A 93 3.81 2.63 5.08
N LEU A 94 2.74 2.22 5.78
CA LEU A 94 1.37 2.42 5.30
C LEU A 94 1.07 3.91 5.08
N ALA A 95 1.52 4.81 5.96
CA ALA A 95 1.32 6.25 5.81
C ALA A 95 2.09 6.84 4.61
N VAL A 96 3.32 6.36 4.36
CA VAL A 96 4.08 6.75 3.16
C VAL A 96 3.36 6.27 1.90
N LEU A 97 2.97 4.99 1.84
CA LEU A 97 2.21 4.45 0.71
C LEU A 97 0.90 5.20 0.51
N TRP A 98 0.20 5.54 1.59
CA TRP A 98 -1.05 6.30 1.55
C TRP A 98 -0.88 7.65 0.83
N LEU A 99 0.22 8.36 1.08
CA LEU A 99 0.54 9.63 0.40
C LEU A 99 0.79 9.44 -1.10
N PHE A 100 1.53 8.39 -1.48
CA PHE A 100 1.74 8.07 -2.89
C PHE A 100 0.42 7.75 -3.60
N TRP A 101 -0.42 6.90 -3.02
CA TRP A 101 -1.71 6.53 -3.60
C TRP A 101 -2.67 7.72 -3.74
N VAL A 102 -2.76 8.61 -2.74
CA VAL A 102 -3.64 9.78 -2.83
C VAL A 102 -3.12 10.82 -3.84
N ALA A 103 -1.80 11.03 -3.89
CA ALA A 103 -1.19 11.95 -4.85
C ALA A 103 -1.41 11.45 -6.28
N GLY A 104 -1.10 10.18 -6.56
CA GLY A 104 -1.33 9.56 -7.86
C GLY A 104 -2.80 9.59 -8.28
N ALA A 105 -3.73 9.21 -7.40
CA ALA A 105 -5.16 9.23 -7.68
C ALA A 105 -5.70 10.65 -7.89
N GLY A 106 -5.22 11.62 -7.10
CA GLY A 106 -5.62 13.03 -7.19
C GLY A 106 -5.19 13.68 -8.50
N VAL A 107 -3.91 13.53 -8.86
CA VAL A 107 -3.38 14.06 -10.11
C VAL A 107 -4.05 13.39 -11.31
N ALA A 108 -4.19 12.06 -11.28
CA ALA A 108 -4.91 11.30 -12.31
C ALA A 108 -6.36 11.80 -12.50
N SER A 109 -7.08 12.07 -11.41
CA SER A 109 -8.46 12.58 -11.45
C SER A 109 -8.55 13.99 -12.07
N SER A 110 -7.53 14.82 -11.87
CA SER A 110 -7.49 16.19 -12.43
C SER A 110 -7.22 16.23 -13.94
N ILE A 111 -6.38 15.32 -14.44
CA ILE A 111 -5.97 15.29 -15.85
C ILE A 111 -6.99 14.50 -16.69
N TRP A 112 -7.56 13.42 -16.15
CA TRP A 112 -8.44 12.50 -16.88
C TRP A 112 -9.95 12.75 -16.65
N HIS A 113 -10.35 13.96 -16.26
CA HIS A 113 -11.69 14.28 -15.74
C HIS A 113 -12.88 13.91 -16.68
N ASP A 114 -12.72 13.99 -18.01
CA ASP A 114 -13.83 13.81 -18.98
C ASP A 114 -13.98 12.39 -19.55
N VAL A 115 -13.60 11.36 -18.81
CA VAL A 115 -13.71 9.96 -19.23
C VAL A 115 -15.16 9.46 -19.45
N ARG A 116 -16.19 10.18 -18.95
CA ARG A 116 -17.60 9.78 -19.12
C ARG A 116 -18.10 9.88 -20.56
N HIS A 117 -17.52 10.77 -21.38
CA HIS A 117 -17.99 10.99 -22.75
C HIS A 117 -17.35 10.06 -23.78
N CYS A 118 -16.35 9.25 -23.38
CA CYS A 118 -15.47 8.52 -24.30
C CYS A 118 -15.47 6.99 -24.02
N HIS A 119 -16.52 6.46 -23.37
CA HIS A 119 -16.65 5.03 -23.06
C HIS A 119 -16.65 4.08 -24.28
N ILE A 120 -16.87 4.60 -25.49
CA ILE A 120 -16.84 3.81 -26.73
C ILE A 120 -15.43 3.32 -27.08
N TYR A 121 -14.39 4.04 -26.63
CA TYR A 121 -13.00 3.69 -26.91
C TYR A 121 -12.40 2.87 -25.76
N GLN A 122 -11.65 1.81 -26.10
CA GLN A 122 -11.03 0.92 -25.13
C GLN A 122 -10.07 1.65 -24.18
N ALA A 123 -9.33 2.65 -24.67
CA ALA A 123 -8.40 3.44 -23.86
C ALA A 123 -9.10 4.16 -22.71
N CYS A 124 -10.31 4.67 -22.94
CA CYS A 124 -11.07 5.39 -21.92
C CYS A 124 -11.61 4.45 -20.82
N ARG A 125 -12.01 3.23 -21.21
CA ARG A 125 -12.41 2.17 -20.25
C ARG A 125 -11.24 1.77 -19.34
N VAL A 126 -10.03 1.67 -19.89
CA VAL A 126 -8.81 1.40 -19.11
C VAL A 126 -8.52 2.52 -18.12
N LEU A 127 -8.64 3.79 -18.53
CA LEU A 127 -8.47 4.95 -17.64
C LEU A 127 -9.48 4.96 -16.49
N SER A 128 -10.76 4.69 -16.79
CA SER A 128 -11.79 4.60 -15.76
C SER A 128 -11.51 3.45 -14.77
N ALA A 129 -11.02 2.31 -15.24
CA ALA A 129 -10.64 1.20 -14.38
C ALA A 129 -9.42 1.57 -13.51
N LEU A 130 -8.39 2.20 -14.09
CA LEU A 130 -7.22 2.69 -13.36
C LEU A 130 -7.63 3.61 -12.21
N LEU A 131 -8.47 4.59 -12.49
CA LEU A 131 -8.93 5.55 -11.48
C LEU A 131 -9.72 4.85 -10.36
N ALA A 132 -10.62 3.93 -10.74
CA ALA A 132 -11.40 3.17 -9.76
C ALA A 132 -10.50 2.33 -8.83
N PHE A 133 -9.54 1.58 -9.39
CA PHE A 133 -8.62 0.78 -8.58
C PHE A 133 -7.65 1.64 -7.76
N ALA A 134 -7.23 2.80 -8.26
CA ALA A 134 -6.42 3.77 -7.50
C ALA A 134 -7.17 4.23 -6.23
N TRP A 135 -8.44 4.63 -6.37
CA TRP A 135 -9.26 5.04 -5.23
C TRP A 135 -9.59 3.86 -4.29
N LEU A 136 -9.87 2.67 -4.81
CA LEU A 136 -10.09 1.48 -3.98
C LEU A 136 -8.84 1.07 -3.18
N GLY A 137 -7.65 1.16 -3.77
CA GLY A 137 -6.39 0.94 -3.07
C GLY A 137 -6.15 1.97 -1.97
N TRP A 138 -6.46 3.25 -2.23
CA TRP A 138 -6.40 4.29 -1.20
C TRP A 138 -7.38 4.03 -0.04
N ILE A 139 -8.62 3.63 -0.32
CA ILE A 139 -9.63 3.28 0.70
C ILE A 139 -9.17 2.06 1.52
N THR A 140 -8.57 1.04 0.88
CA THR A 140 -8.06 -0.11 1.63
C THR A 140 -6.86 0.25 2.52
N LEU A 141 -5.98 1.15 2.06
CA LEU A 141 -4.90 1.70 2.88
C LEU A 141 -5.42 2.52 4.07
N THR A 142 -6.43 3.38 3.89
CA THR A 142 -7.04 4.12 5.01
C THR A 142 -7.61 3.16 6.05
N ALA A 143 -8.33 2.12 5.61
CA ALA A 143 -8.86 1.10 6.51
C ALA A 143 -7.73 0.40 7.29
N LEU A 144 -6.66 -0.03 6.61
CA LEU A 144 -5.49 -0.65 7.26
C LEU A 144 -4.84 0.27 8.31
N ILE A 145 -4.64 1.55 7.99
CA ILE A 145 -4.08 2.52 8.94
C ILE A 145 -5.00 2.68 10.15
N ILE A 146 -6.32 2.82 9.94
CA ILE A 146 -7.28 2.99 11.03
C ILE A 146 -7.28 1.76 11.95
N PHE A 147 -7.34 0.55 11.39
CA PHE A 147 -7.37 -0.68 12.21
C PHE A 147 -6.06 -0.92 12.97
N THR A 148 -4.91 -0.68 12.33
CA THR A 148 -3.59 -0.86 12.97
C THR A 148 -3.38 0.18 14.07
N THR A 149 -3.70 1.44 13.79
CA THR A 149 -3.56 2.55 14.75
C THR A 149 -4.51 2.39 15.93
N PHE A 150 -5.77 2.00 15.69
CA PHE A 150 -6.73 1.69 16.75
C PHE A 150 -6.21 0.58 17.67
N PHE A 151 -5.62 -0.48 17.10
CA PHE A 151 -5.03 -1.56 17.88
C PHE A 151 -3.84 -1.09 18.73
N ILE A 152 -2.97 -0.25 18.18
CA ILE A 152 -1.83 0.34 18.91
C ILE A 152 -2.34 1.17 20.10
N PHE A 153 -3.34 2.02 19.91
CA PHE A 153 -3.88 2.86 20.98
C PHE A 153 -4.61 2.07 22.06
N ALA A 154 -5.43 1.09 21.67
CA ALA A 154 -6.20 0.27 22.60
C ALA A 154 -5.29 -0.59 23.51
N ASN A 155 -4.15 -1.05 22.99
CA ASN A 155 -3.26 -1.98 23.71
C ASN A 155 -1.93 -1.35 24.14
N LYS A 156 -1.67 -0.08 23.81
CA LYS A 156 -0.39 0.62 24.01
C LYS A 156 0.83 -0.14 23.44
N ALA A 157 0.63 -0.78 22.29
CA ALA A 157 1.50 -1.82 21.74
C ALA A 157 2.39 -1.37 20.58
N ALA A 158 2.91 -0.13 20.60
CA ALA A 158 3.56 0.45 19.43
C ALA A 158 4.82 -0.32 18.97
N HIS A 159 5.57 -0.88 19.92
CA HIS A 159 6.83 -1.60 19.65
C HIS A 159 6.68 -3.12 19.62
N GLU A 160 5.44 -3.60 19.66
CA GLU A 160 5.16 -5.03 19.74
C GLU A 160 5.09 -5.65 18.34
N PRO A 161 5.38 -6.96 18.22
CA PRO A 161 5.40 -7.63 16.93
C PRO A 161 4.00 -7.72 16.32
N SER A 162 3.94 -7.51 15.00
CA SER A 162 2.72 -7.34 14.20
C SER A 162 1.77 -8.54 14.20
N HIS A 163 2.25 -9.74 14.54
CA HIS A 163 1.47 -10.98 14.56
C HIS A 163 0.54 -11.13 15.78
N GLY A 164 0.64 -10.26 16.80
CA GLY A 164 -0.37 -10.13 17.87
C GLY A 164 -0.46 -11.32 18.84
N ARG A 165 0.51 -12.24 18.85
CA ARG A 165 0.61 -13.31 19.85
C ARG A 165 1.69 -12.91 20.84
N TRP A 166 1.27 -12.32 21.96
CA TRP A 166 2.17 -11.94 23.03
C TRP A 166 2.28 -13.11 23.98
N ASP A 167 3.47 -13.69 24.12
CA ASP A 167 3.71 -14.65 25.18
C ASP A 167 4.01 -13.85 26.46
N PRO A 168 3.15 -13.88 27.49
CA PRO A 168 3.36 -13.10 28.72
C PRO A 168 4.64 -13.50 29.48
N ASN A 169 5.29 -14.59 29.07
CA ASN A 169 6.50 -15.12 29.69
C ASN A 169 7.79 -14.78 28.94
N ASP A 170 7.71 -14.07 27.80
CA ASP A 170 8.90 -13.76 27.00
C ASP A 170 9.65 -12.54 27.56
N ARG A 171 10.49 -12.78 28.57
CA ARG A 171 11.35 -11.76 29.22
C ARG A 171 12.51 -11.27 28.33
N SER A 172 12.61 -11.79 27.10
CA SER A 172 13.73 -11.57 26.19
C SER A 172 13.78 -10.16 25.60
N MET A 173 12.65 -9.45 25.48
CA MET A 173 12.63 -8.07 24.96
C MET A 173 12.87 -6.97 26.01
N ALA A 174 12.84 -7.29 27.31
CA ALA A 174 13.15 -6.31 28.36
C ALA A 174 14.63 -5.90 28.40
N PHE A 175 15.51 -6.61 27.68
CA PHE A 175 16.97 -6.43 27.79
C PHE A 175 17.57 -5.45 26.76
N SER A 176 16.87 -5.07 25.67
CA SER A 176 17.53 -4.34 24.57
C SER A 176 17.45 -2.81 24.62
N PHE A 177 16.74 -2.20 25.57
CA PHE A 177 16.65 -0.72 25.68
C PHE A 177 16.99 -0.13 27.05
N ARG A 178 17.44 -0.93 28.03
CA ARG A 178 18.02 -0.37 29.27
C ARG A 178 19.52 -0.09 29.09
N GLY A 179 19.83 0.72 28.08
CA GLY A 179 21.13 1.37 27.96
C GLY A 179 21.30 2.42 29.05
N SER A 180 22.34 2.24 29.86
CA SER A 180 23.13 3.30 30.51
C SER A 180 22.47 4.06 31.68
N ARG A 181 22.38 3.42 32.86
CA ARG A 181 22.57 4.16 34.12
C ARG A 181 24.03 4.00 34.55
N PRO A 182 24.80 5.08 34.75
CA PRO A 182 26.14 4.95 35.31
C PRO A 182 26.02 4.47 36.76
N VAL A 183 26.71 3.37 37.07
CA VAL A 183 26.92 2.91 38.43
C VAL A 183 27.88 3.90 39.09
N SER A 184 27.36 4.80 39.92
CA SER A 184 28.17 5.53 40.88
C SER A 184 28.55 4.56 42.01
N ARG A 185 29.79 4.07 42.01
CA ARG A 185 30.38 3.43 43.19
C ARG A 185 30.80 4.52 44.16
N ALA A 186 30.36 4.39 45.41
CA ALA A 186 30.94 5.03 46.58
C ALA A 186 32.28 4.36 46.93
#